data_AF-A0A6I8U9H2-F1
#
_entry.id   AF-A0A6I8U9H2-F1
#
_cell.length_a   1.000
_cell.length_b   1.000
_cell.length_c   1.000
_cell.angle_alpha   90.00
_cell.angle_beta   90.00
_cell.angle_gamma   90.00
#
_symmetry.space_group_name_H-M   'P 1'
#
loop_
_entity.id
_entity.type
_entity.pdbx_description
1 polymer ?
#
loop_
_entity_poly.entity_id
_entity_poly.type
_entity_poly.pdbx_seq_one_letter_code
_entity_poly.pdbx_strand_id
1 'polypeptide(L)'
;MASNSRKMTEILQETERVADQVLMRKQELIALDKRRQETREAIRTIRKSFPQEDSKLWITVGSMLMKQKQPKALELLQKDADQIEEEIKRIRTEQKLLISRQRDLEHESPLRGFDLKPMSAAEINAIRSNLPQF
;
A
#
# COMPACT_ATOMS: atom_id res chain seq x y z
N MET A 1 -38.81 6.00 23.85
CA MET A 1 -38.36 4.68 23.35
C MET A 1 -38.02 4.71 21.85
N ALA A 2 -38.92 5.14 20.94
CA ALA A 2 -38.66 5.16 19.49
C ALA A 2 -37.45 6.02 19.04
N SER A 3 -37.21 7.17 19.68
CA SER A 3 -36.08 8.04 19.33
C SER A 3 -34.70 7.46 19.68
N ASN A 4 -34.59 6.62 20.72
CA ASN A 4 -33.31 6.02 21.11
C ASN A 4 -32.97 4.83 20.21
N SER A 5 -34.00 4.06 19.81
CA SER A 5 -33.84 2.97 18.85
C SER A 5 -33.34 3.48 17.49
N ARG A 6 -33.87 4.60 17.00
CA ARG A 6 -33.42 5.21 15.72
C ARG A 6 -31.95 5.66 15.76
N LYS A 7 -31.54 6.33 16.84
CA LYS A 7 -30.13 6.74 17.04
C LYS A 7 -29.20 5.53 17.12
N MET A 8 -29.62 4.47 17.82
CA MET A 8 -28.85 3.24 17.91
C MET A 8 -28.69 2.57 16.54
N THR A 9 -29.75 2.52 15.73
CA THR A 9 -29.64 1.98 14.36
C THR A 9 -28.75 2.82 13.46
N GLU A 10 -28.75 4.15 13.60
CA GLU A 10 -27.88 5.03 12.83
C GLU A 10 -26.40 4.81 13.17
N ILE A 11 -26.07 4.68 14.46
CA ILE A 11 -24.69 4.37 14.91
C ILE A 11 -24.24 3.02 14.36
N LEU A 12 -25.07 1.98 14.48
CA LEU A 12 -24.75 0.64 13.97
C LEU A 12 -24.55 0.61 12.45
N GLN A 13 -25.34 1.39 11.70
CA GLN A 13 -25.16 1.52 10.26
C GLN A 13 -23.86 2.25 9.90
N GLU A 14 -23.47 3.25 10.69
CA GLU A 14 -22.22 3.98 10.47
C GLU A 14 -21.00 3.11 10.80
N THR A 15 -21.03 2.35 11.90
CA THR A 15 -19.96 1.40 12.25
C THR A 15 -19.78 0.36 11.17
N GLU A 16 -20.87 -0.24 10.68
CA GLU A 16 -20.84 -1.26 9.63
C GLU A 16 -20.26 -0.70 8.33
N ARG A 17 -20.67 0.51 7.93
CA ARG A 17 -20.15 1.17 6.73
C ARG A 17 -18.64 1.40 6.80
N VAL A 18 -18.11 1.76 7.97
CA VAL A 18 -16.66 1.93 8.15
C VAL A 18 -15.95 0.57 8.11
N ALA A 19 -16.50 -0.46 8.75
CA ALA A 19 -15.98 -1.82 8.68
C ALA A 19 -15.91 -2.36 7.24
N ASP A 20 -16.96 -2.18 6.44
CA ASP A 20 -16.98 -2.55 5.02
C ASP A 20 -15.86 -1.87 4.23
N GLN A 21 -15.62 -0.58 4.47
CA GLN A 21 -14.54 0.15 3.83
C GLN A 21 -13.18 -0.43 4.22
N VAL A 22 -12.95 -0.74 5.50
CA VAL A 22 -11.70 -1.36 5.96
C VAL A 22 -11.46 -2.71 5.29
N LEU A 23 -12.49 -3.54 5.15
CA LEU A 23 -12.41 -4.84 4.47
C LEU A 23 -12.12 -4.69 2.97
N MET A 24 -12.79 -3.76 2.30
CA MET A 24 -12.55 -3.45 0.90
C MET A 24 -11.10 -3.00 0.67
N ARG A 25 -10.58 -2.08 1.49
CA ARG A 25 -9.19 -1.60 1.41
C ARG A 25 -8.17 -2.69 1.66
N LYS A 26 -8.47 -3.62 2.56
CA LYS A 26 -7.63 -4.81 2.78
C LYS A 26 -7.54 -5.66 1.52
N GLN A 27 -8.66 -5.87 0.82
CA GLN A 27 -8.67 -6.66 -0.41
C GLN A 27 -7.92 -5.95 -1.56
N GLU A 28 -8.08 -4.63 -1.67
CA GLU A 28 -7.33 -3.78 -2.60
C GLU A 28 -5.81 -3.91 -2.37
N LEU A 29 -5.37 -3.86 -1.10
CA LEU A 29 -3.97 -4.03 -0.72
C LEU A 29 -3.43 -5.41 -1.12
N ILE A 30 -4.20 -6.49 -0.92
CA ILE A 30 -3.81 -7.84 -1.33
C ILE A 30 -3.62 -7.91 -2.86
N ALA A 31 -4.53 -7.31 -3.62
CA ALA A 31 -4.43 -7.29 -5.08
C ALA A 31 -3.19 -6.51 -5.57
N LEU A 32 -2.92 -5.35 -4.95
CA LEU A 32 -1.72 -4.56 -5.24
C LEU A 32 -0.43 -5.28 -4.85
N ASP A 33 -0.42 -6.00 -3.72
CA ASP A 33 0.74 -6.78 -3.29
C ASP A 33 1.08 -7.88 -4.30
N LYS A 34 0.05 -8.59 -4.79
CA LYS A 34 0.21 -9.59 -5.85
C LYS A 34 0.82 -8.97 -7.11
N ARG A 35 0.26 -7.85 -7.58
CA ARG A 35 0.79 -7.12 -8.76
C ARG A 35 2.23 -6.64 -8.53
N ARG A 36 2.56 -6.17 -7.32
CA ARG A 36 3.94 -5.77 -6.95
C ARG A 36 4.92 -6.93 -7.11
N GLN A 37 4.55 -8.13 -6.65
CA GLN A 37 5.41 -9.31 -6.79
C GLN A 37 5.56 -9.74 -8.24
N GLU A 38 4.47 -9.77 -9.00
CA GLU A 38 4.49 -10.09 -10.44
C GLU A 38 5.40 -9.13 -11.21
N THR A 39 5.30 -7.82 -10.96
CA THR A 39 6.18 -6.80 -11.55
C THR A 39 7.65 -7.04 -11.17
N ARG A 40 7.92 -7.35 -9.91
CA ARG A 40 9.28 -7.65 -9.43
C ARG A 40 9.88 -8.88 -10.10
N GLU A 41 9.09 -9.93 -10.26
CA GLU A 41 9.48 -11.15 -10.96
C GLU A 41 9.71 -10.90 -12.46
N ALA A 42 8.85 -10.11 -13.10
CA ALA A 42 9.01 -9.72 -14.50
C ALA A 42 10.32 -8.93 -14.73
N ILE A 43 10.60 -7.92 -13.90
CA ILE A 43 11.85 -7.14 -13.98
C ILE A 43 13.06 -8.07 -13.82
N ARG A 44 13.03 -8.98 -12.84
CA ARG A 44 14.13 -9.92 -12.60
C ARG A 44 14.32 -10.89 -13.76
N THR A 45 13.22 -11.38 -14.33
CA THR A 45 13.23 -12.30 -15.48
C THR A 45 13.81 -11.61 -16.71
N ILE A 46 13.41 -10.37 -16.98
CA ILE A 46 13.94 -9.60 -18.11
C ILE A 46 15.45 -9.39 -17.95
N ARG A 47 15.90 -8.94 -16.78
CA ARG A 47 17.33 -8.70 -16.53
C ARG A 47 18.19 -9.96 -16.64
N LYS A 48 17.66 -11.12 -16.23
CA LYS A 48 18.40 -12.40 -16.26
C LYS A 48 18.39 -13.05 -17.63
N SER A 49 17.22 -13.14 -18.26
CA SER A 49 17.02 -13.91 -19.49
C SER A 49 17.34 -13.09 -20.76
N PHE A 50 17.33 -11.76 -20.65
CA PHE A 50 17.57 -10.84 -21.76
C PHE A 50 18.62 -9.79 -21.37
N PRO A 51 19.90 -10.20 -21.25
CA PRO A 51 20.97 -9.32 -20.78
C PRO A 51 21.38 -8.26 -21.81
N GLN A 52 21.05 -8.44 -23.10
CA GLN A 52 21.38 -7.47 -24.14
C GLN A 52 20.28 -6.42 -24.30
N GLU A 53 20.67 -5.14 -24.36
CA GLU A 53 19.73 -4.01 -24.45
C GLU A 53 18.92 -3.99 -25.76
N ASP A 54 19.45 -4.57 -26.84
CA ASP A 54 18.75 -4.67 -28.13
C ASP A 54 17.77 -5.85 -28.22
N SER A 55 17.66 -6.66 -27.18
CA SER A 55 16.66 -7.72 -27.13
C SER A 55 15.24 -7.14 -27.19
N LYS A 56 14.43 -7.71 -28.09
CA LYS A 56 13.05 -7.29 -28.29
C LYS A 56 12.12 -8.18 -27.47
N LEU A 57 11.34 -7.55 -26.61
CA LEU A 57 10.41 -8.19 -25.69
C LEU A 57 8.98 -7.85 -26.09
N TRP A 58 8.06 -8.77 -25.81
CA TRP A 58 6.64 -8.49 -25.88
C TRP A 58 6.16 -8.10 -24.49
N ILE A 59 5.51 -6.94 -24.39
CA ILE A 59 4.92 -6.42 -23.15
C ILE A 59 3.44 -6.14 -23.37
N THR A 60 2.63 -6.33 -22.33
CA THR A 60 1.22 -5.94 -22.34
C THR A 60 1.05 -4.61 -21.63
N VAL A 61 0.45 -3.64 -22.30
CA VAL A 61 0.08 -2.34 -21.73
C VAL A 61 -1.43 -2.21 -21.85
N GLY A 62 -2.13 -2.31 -20.71
CA GLY A 62 -3.59 -2.43 -20.70
C GLY A 62 -4.05 -3.66 -21.49
N SER A 63 -4.83 -3.45 -22.54
CA SER A 63 -5.32 -4.51 -23.45
C SER A 63 -4.43 -4.72 -24.69
N MET A 64 -3.34 -3.96 -24.84
CA MET A 64 -2.51 -4.00 -26.04
C MET A 64 -1.23 -4.81 -25.81
N LEU A 65 -0.88 -5.65 -26.78
CA LEU A 65 0.40 -6.35 -26.83
C LEU A 65 1.36 -5.57 -27.73
N MET A 66 2.48 -5.11 -27.20
CA MET A 66 3.45 -4.28 -27.91
C MET A 66 4.84 -4.88 -27.84
N LYS A 67 5.60 -4.76 -28.93
CA LYS A 67 7.01 -5.16 -28.97
C LYS A 67 7.89 -3.96 -28.63
N GLN A 68 8.71 -4.08 -27.60
CA GLN A 68 9.60 -3.02 -27.13
C GLN A 68 11.02 -3.53 -26.93
N LYS A 69 12.00 -2.61 -26.97
CA LYS A 69 13.37 -2.93 -26.56
C LYS A 69 13.44 -3.09 -25.04
N GLN A 70 14.38 -3.90 -24.58
CA GLN A 70 14.62 -4.18 -23.17
C GLN A 70 14.71 -2.95 -22.24
N PRO A 71 15.47 -1.89 -22.54
CA PRO A 71 15.55 -0.73 -21.67
C PRO A 71 14.20 -0.03 -21.51
N LYS A 72 13.42 0.08 -22.59
CA LYS A 72 12.10 0.73 -22.53
C LYS A 72 11.09 -0.10 -21.76
N ALA A 73 11.11 -1.42 -21.94
CA ALA A 73 10.27 -2.34 -21.17
C ALA A 73 10.58 -2.27 -19.66
N LEU A 74 11.86 -2.21 -19.29
CA LEU A 74 12.28 -2.07 -17.90
C LEU A 74 11.89 -0.72 -17.30
N GLU A 75 12.02 0.38 -18.05
CA GLU A 75 11.59 1.70 -17.62
C GLU A 75 10.09 1.73 -17.31
N LEU A 76 9.26 1.14 -18.18
CA LEU A 76 7.81 1.05 -17.98
C LEU A 76 7.46 0.23 -16.74
N LEU A 77 8.06 -0.95 -16.58
CA LEU A 77 7.83 -1.79 -15.40
C LEU A 77 8.30 -1.13 -14.11
N GLN A 78 9.39 -0.34 -14.15
CA GLN A 78 9.85 0.40 -12.98
C GLN A 78 8.84 1.48 -12.57
N LYS A 79 8.30 2.24 -13.54
CA LYS A 79 7.25 3.22 -13.26
C LYS A 79 6.00 2.57 -12.66
N ASP A 80 5.58 1.42 -13.19
CA ASP A 80 4.47 0.65 -12.63
C ASP A 80 4.78 0.22 -11.19
N ALA A 81 6.00 -0.22 -10.89
CA ALA A 81 6.41 -0.60 -9.53
C ALA A 81 6.34 0.60 -8.56
N ASP A 82 6.82 1.77 -8.99
CA ASP A 82 6.82 2.98 -8.18
C ASP A 82 5.38 3.45 -7.90
N GLN A 83 4.50 3.42 -8.91
CA GLN A 83 3.07 3.73 -8.74
C GLN A 83 2.35 2.80 -7.77
N ILE A 84 2.61 1.49 -7.86
CA ILE A 84 2.03 0.49 -6.94
C ILE A 84 2.49 0.78 -5.50
N GLU A 85 3.76 1.15 -5.29
CA GLU A 85 4.28 1.44 -3.96
C GLU A 85 3.63 2.70 -3.36
N GLU A 86 3.47 3.76 -4.15
CA GLU A 86 2.76 4.97 -3.74
C GLU A 86 1.30 4.69 -3.36
N GLU A 87 0.62 3.86 -4.16
CA GLU A 87 -0.77 3.49 -3.93
C GLU A 87 -0.93 2.62 -2.67
N ILE A 88 -0.04 1.65 -2.45
CA ILE A 88 -0.01 0.86 -1.21
C ILE A 88 0.20 1.78 0.00
N LYS A 89 1.12 2.74 -0.09
CA LYS A 89 1.37 3.70 1.00
C LYS A 89 0.13 4.54 1.29
N ARG A 90 -0.55 5.03 0.26
CA ARG A 90 -1.79 5.80 0.36
C ARG A 90 -2.90 4.99 1.05
N ILE A 91 -3.17 3.78 0.57
CA ILE A 91 -4.21 2.90 1.14
C ILE A 91 -3.91 2.56 2.60
N ARG A 92 -2.64 2.30 2.95
CA ARG A 92 -2.25 2.08 4.35
C ARG A 92 -2.54 3.28 5.23
N THR A 93 -2.26 4.50 4.76
CA THR A 93 -2.59 5.71 5.54
C THR A 93 -4.10 5.92 5.68
N GLU A 94 -4.87 5.70 4.62
CA GLU A 94 -6.33 5.79 4.66
C GLU A 94 -6.94 4.74 5.60
N GLN A 95 -6.44 3.50 5.55
CA GLN A 95 -6.89 2.41 6.41
C GLN A 95 -6.66 2.73 7.89
N LYS A 96 -5.56 3.41 8.24
CA LYS A 96 -5.32 3.83 9.63
C LYS A 96 -6.38 4.81 10.13
N LEU A 97 -6.74 5.78 9.30
CA LEU A 97 -7.79 6.76 9.61
C LEU A 97 -9.15 6.09 9.78
N LEU A 98 -9.48 5.13 8.91
CA LEU A 98 -10.73 4.37 9.00
C LEU A 98 -10.80 3.55 10.30
N ILE A 99 -9.70 2.90 10.70
CA ILE A 99 -9.64 2.14 11.96
C ILE A 99 -9.78 3.05 13.18
N SER A 100 -9.15 4.25 13.15
CA SER A 100 -9.35 5.24 14.22
C SER A 100 -10.82 5.65 14.32
N ARG A 101 -11.46 5.98 13.18
CA ARG A 101 -12.88 6.34 13.14
C ARG A 101 -13.78 5.21 13.64
N GLN A 102 -13.48 3.96 13.29
CA GLN A 102 -14.24 2.82 13.77
C GLN A 102 -14.20 2.73 15.30
N ARG A 103 -13.00 2.87 15.90
CA ARG A 103 -12.84 2.88 17.36
C ARG A 103 -13.56 4.03 18.04
N ASP A 104 -13.53 5.22 17.42
CA ASP A 104 -14.25 6.39 17.94
C ASP A 104 -15.77 6.14 17.99
N LEU A 105 -16.33 5.48 16.95
CA LEU A 105 -17.74 5.09 16.89
C LEU A 105 -18.10 3.97 17.89
N GLU A 106 -17.17 3.05 18.15
CA GLU A 106 -17.32 1.98 19.14
C GLU A 106 -17.02 2.44 20.58
N HIS A 107 -16.61 3.70 20.76
CA HIS A 107 -16.16 4.27 22.04
C HIS A 107 -14.99 3.49 22.68
N GLU A 108 -14.13 2.90 21.85
CA GLU A 108 -12.91 2.26 22.29
C GLU A 108 -11.75 3.25 22.39
N SER A 109 -10.73 2.90 23.17
CA SER A 109 -9.49 3.68 23.22
C SER A 109 -8.70 3.58 21.91
N PRO A 110 -7.95 4.63 21.53
CA PRO A 110 -7.08 4.59 20.36
C PRO A 110 -6.01 3.49 20.44
N LEU A 111 -5.64 2.91 19.30
CA LEU A 111 -4.59 1.88 19.25
C LEU A 111 -3.22 2.49 19.58
N ARG A 112 -2.61 2.01 20.66
CA ARG A 112 -1.28 2.46 21.07
C ARG A 112 -0.23 2.00 20.06
N GLY A 113 0.57 2.95 19.57
CA GLY A 113 1.69 2.66 18.66
C GLY A 113 1.30 2.46 17.19
N PHE A 114 0.03 2.60 16.84
CA PHE A 114 -0.45 2.35 15.48
C PHE A 114 0.01 3.42 14.47
N ASP A 115 0.25 4.64 14.94
CA ASP A 115 0.73 5.77 14.15
C ASP A 115 2.25 5.97 14.22
N LEU A 116 2.99 5.00 14.76
CA LEU A 116 4.44 5.07 14.76
C LEU A 116 4.98 5.04 13.32
N LYS A 117 5.91 5.95 13.06
CA LYS A 117 6.69 5.98 11.81
C LYS A 117 8.05 5.35 12.08
N PRO A 118 8.60 4.59 11.13
CA PRO A 118 9.97 4.11 11.26
C PRO A 118 10.92 5.30 11.33
N MET A 119 11.94 5.19 12.16
CA MET A 119 13.01 6.17 12.21
C MET A 119 13.77 6.21 10.89
N SER A 120 14.06 7.42 10.42
CA SER A 120 14.94 7.67 9.29
C SER A 120 16.41 7.38 9.66
N ALA A 121 17.24 7.14 8.65
CA ALA A 121 18.67 6.94 8.84
C ALA A 121 19.35 8.16 9.51
N ALA A 122 18.86 9.37 9.22
CA ALA A 122 19.33 10.60 9.86
C ALA A 122 19.01 10.62 11.37
N GLU A 123 17.78 10.27 11.74
CA GLU A 123 17.38 10.18 13.15
C GLU A 123 18.17 9.10 13.90
N ILE A 124 18.40 7.94 13.27
CA ILE A 124 19.21 6.86 13.86
C ILE A 124 20.66 7.33 14.07
N ASN A 125 21.25 8.01 13.09
CA ASN A 125 22.60 8.54 13.20
C ASN A 125 22.70 9.61 14.28
N ALA A 126 21.72 10.51 14.37
CA ALA A 126 21.65 11.52 15.43
C ALA A 126 21.56 10.88 16.82
N ILE A 127 20.78 9.81 16.99
CA ILE A 127 20.74 9.07 18.25
C ILE A 127 22.10 8.44 18.56
N ARG A 128 22.76 7.80 17.58
CA ARG A 128 24.10 7.21 17.78
C ARG A 128 25.16 8.23 18.18
N SER A 129 25.10 9.45 17.64
CA SER A 129 26.03 10.52 17.97
C SER A 129 25.82 11.13 19.36
N ASN A 130 24.60 11.04 19.91
CA ASN A 130 24.24 11.64 21.19
C ASN A 130 24.13 10.62 22.35
N LEU A 131 24.14 9.32 22.06
CA LEU A 131 24.20 8.29 23.10
C LEU A 131 25.64 8.15 23.61
N PRO A 132 25.86 8.10 24.93
CA PRO A 132 27.15 7.73 25.48
C PRO A 132 27.50 6.32 24.97
N GLN A 133 28.71 6.17 24.42
CA GLN A 133 29.20 4.84 24.06
C GLN A 133 29.33 4.02 25.34
N PHE A 134 28.62 2.89 25.41
CA PHE A 134 28.83 1.86 26.42
C PHE A 134 29.92 0.90 25.95
#